data_AF-D4AL86-F1
#
_entry.id   AF-D4AL86-F1
#
_cell.length_a   1.000
_cell.length_b   1.000
_cell.length_c   1.000
_cell.angle_alpha   90.00
_cell.angle_beta   90.00
_cell.angle_gamma   90.00
#
_symmetry.space_group_name_H-M   'P 1'
#
loop_
_entity.id
_entity.type
_entity.pdbx_description
1 polymer ?
#
loop_
_entity_poly.entity_id
_entity_poly.type
_entity_poly.pdbx_seq_one_letter_code
_entity_poly.pdbx_strand_id
1 'polypeptide(L)'
;MDDKPPSDSQEDAPPPQQQRRGEQDVERASSKQQPDEDWFAWLQVLGAFCLNLNTWGLMNAFGVYQTYYELDLLSSKSPSDISWIGSTQAFLMFIISMVVGPVVDAGYVKTLLGLGSLLTVLGMFMTSLCTQYWQVFLAQAITMGLGFGCLYVPAPAVVSQYFNKSTALAMGASSAGSAIGGIIYPIIFSRLQPRIGFPWATRVIGFIILATQLLPVFLMKPRSVPTKRARYNVVDTTAFRDSPYMLLNLGLIFGFTGLYIIFYYIQLYSLEETHISHVLESYLLVIINGSSLAGRLIPGFYADRIGSINVQTIVAFISALLTFCLIAIKSAAGLVVFCVIYGFSAGAFMGLPAAGVVNLSADKSKIGTRLGMTLAVVGCGVLVGNPIAGAILNGRGGWVGLICWCGALLTASVISMAASRVSKVGFGLRRAI
;
A
#
# COMPACT_ATOMS: atom_id res chain seq x y z
N MET A 1 -7.61 35.95 76.09
CA MET A 1 -8.79 35.25 75.54
C MET A 1 -9.25 36.05 74.32
N ASP A 2 -8.37 36.30 73.36
CA ASP A 2 -7.76 35.38 72.37
C ASP A 2 -8.74 35.00 71.26
N ASP A 3 -8.47 35.66 70.14
CA ASP A 3 -8.96 35.52 68.78
C ASP A 3 -8.86 34.10 68.20
N LYS A 4 -9.77 33.80 67.28
CA LYS A 4 -9.49 32.87 66.18
C LYS A 4 -10.35 33.15 64.95
N PRO A 5 -9.73 33.39 63.77
CA PRO A 5 -10.22 32.91 62.49
C PRO A 5 -9.27 31.84 61.88
N PRO A 6 -9.71 31.11 60.83
CA PRO A 6 -9.09 29.87 60.38
C PRO A 6 -7.87 30.10 59.46
N SER A 7 -7.01 29.07 59.43
CA SER A 7 -5.80 28.94 58.65
C SER A 7 -6.05 28.85 57.14
N ASP A 8 -5.51 29.80 56.37
CA ASP A 8 -5.28 29.66 54.93
C ASP A 8 -4.07 28.75 54.70
N SER A 9 -4.30 27.60 54.08
CA SER A 9 -3.27 26.75 53.49
C SER A 9 -2.82 27.37 52.16
N GLN A 10 -1.70 28.09 52.18
CA GLN A 10 -0.97 28.48 50.98
C GLN A 10 -0.37 27.22 50.33
N GLU A 11 -0.91 26.81 49.17
CA GLU A 11 -0.23 25.90 48.25
C GLU A 11 1.00 26.63 47.69
N ASP A 12 2.19 26.11 48.01
CA ASP A 12 3.47 26.54 47.46
C ASP A 12 3.48 26.40 45.93
N ALA A 13 3.27 27.52 45.22
CA ALA A 13 3.54 27.60 43.80
C ALA A 13 5.06 27.43 43.55
N PRO A 14 5.50 26.57 42.62
CA PRO A 14 6.92 26.34 42.38
C PRO A 14 7.63 27.63 41.93
N PRO A 15 8.89 27.84 42.33
CA PRO A 15 9.60 29.10 42.09
C PRO A 15 9.70 29.43 40.58
N PRO A 16 9.64 30.72 40.20
CA PRO A 16 9.58 31.17 38.80
C PRO A 16 10.72 30.66 37.88
N GLN A 17 11.83 30.21 38.48
CA GLN A 17 12.97 29.64 37.75
C GLN A 17 12.75 28.19 37.32
N GLN A 18 11.96 27.39 38.05
CA GLN A 18 11.61 26.01 37.66
C GLN A 18 10.58 25.98 36.53
N GLN A 19 9.61 26.91 36.54
CA GLN A 19 8.69 27.09 35.41
C GLN A 19 9.42 27.55 34.15
N ARG A 20 10.34 28.52 34.25
CA ARG A 20 11.15 28.95 33.10
C ARG A 20 12.07 27.86 32.57
N ARG A 21 12.65 27.00 33.44
CA ARG A 21 13.43 25.83 32.99
C ARG A 21 12.57 24.78 32.32
N GLY A 22 11.38 24.51 32.87
CA GLY A 22 10.40 23.61 32.26
C GLY A 22 9.90 24.12 30.90
N GLU A 23 9.61 25.42 30.80
CA GLU A 23 9.23 26.08 29.54
C GLU A 23 10.38 26.08 28.53
N GLN A 24 11.62 26.34 28.95
CA GLN A 24 12.80 26.26 28.09
C GLN A 24 13.12 24.83 27.65
N ASP A 25 12.94 23.83 28.51
CA ASP A 25 13.13 22.41 28.16
C ASP A 25 11.99 21.92 27.23
N VAL A 26 10.78 22.46 27.38
CA VAL A 26 9.65 22.25 26.45
C VAL A 26 9.87 22.97 25.12
N GLU A 27 10.41 24.19 25.10
CA GLU A 27 10.82 24.91 23.89
C GLU A 27 11.98 24.21 23.18
N ARG A 28 12.94 23.68 23.92
CA ARG A 28 14.10 22.93 23.38
C ARG A 28 13.73 21.51 22.93
N ALA A 29 12.68 20.92 23.51
CA ALA A 29 12.06 19.68 23.03
C ALA A 29 11.15 19.92 21.80
N SER A 30 10.50 21.10 21.74
CA SER A 30 9.74 21.59 20.59
C SER A 30 10.66 21.97 19.41
N SER A 31 11.90 22.37 19.70
CA SER A 31 12.95 22.63 18.71
C SER A 31 13.62 21.34 18.18
N LYS A 32 12.99 20.16 18.27
CA LYS A 32 13.39 19.03 17.43
C LYS A 32 13.33 19.52 15.99
N GLN A 33 14.50 19.84 15.42
CA GLN A 33 14.70 20.29 14.05
C GLN A 33 13.75 19.50 13.16
N GLN A 34 12.82 20.23 12.51
CA GLN A 34 12.00 19.62 11.48
C GLN A 34 12.94 18.89 10.52
N PRO A 35 12.63 17.64 10.14
CA PRO A 35 13.45 16.93 9.17
C PRO A 35 13.71 17.82 7.97
N ASP A 36 14.98 18.13 7.70
CA ASP A 36 15.32 18.78 6.43
C ASP A 36 14.97 17.78 5.32
N GLU A 37 14.05 18.17 4.43
CA GLU A 37 13.63 17.40 3.25
C GLU A 37 14.69 17.50 2.15
N ASP A 38 15.94 17.23 2.54
CA ASP A 38 17.14 17.37 1.74
C ASP A 38 17.32 16.22 0.75
N TRP A 39 18.38 16.27 -0.05
CA TRP A 39 18.70 15.19 -1.00
C TRP A 39 18.82 13.81 -0.30
N PHE A 40 19.22 13.80 0.97
CA PHE A 40 19.36 12.59 1.77
C PHE A 40 17.99 12.00 2.17
N ALA A 41 16.98 12.83 2.40
CA ALA A 41 15.58 12.41 2.53
C ALA A 41 15.07 11.75 1.23
N TRP A 42 15.38 12.31 0.07
CA TRP A 42 14.99 11.73 -1.22
C TRP A 42 15.70 10.41 -1.54
N LEU A 43 16.90 10.16 -1.00
CA LEU A 43 17.49 8.81 -1.04
C LEU A 43 16.66 7.77 -0.29
N GLN A 44 15.95 8.16 0.78
CA GLN A 44 15.06 7.24 1.50
C GLN A 44 13.84 6.90 0.62
N VAL A 45 13.33 7.88 -0.13
CA VAL A 45 12.28 7.67 -1.14
C VAL A 45 12.74 6.72 -2.23
N LEU A 46 13.98 6.86 -2.73
CA LEU A 46 14.56 5.94 -3.69
C LEU A 46 14.68 4.51 -3.13
N GLY A 47 15.11 4.36 -1.87
CA GLY A 47 15.13 3.06 -1.20
C GLY A 47 13.73 2.44 -1.13
N ALA A 48 12.74 3.20 -0.66
CA ALA A 48 11.35 2.76 -0.60
C ALA A 48 10.74 2.49 -2.00
N PHE A 49 11.17 3.22 -3.03
CA PHE A 49 10.82 2.97 -4.43
C PHE A 49 11.30 1.59 -4.87
N CYS A 50 12.56 1.24 -4.62
CA CYS A 50 13.10 -0.08 -4.93
C CYS A 50 12.38 -1.20 -4.16
N LEU A 51 12.01 -0.95 -2.89
CA LEU A 51 11.21 -1.92 -2.12
C LEU A 51 9.84 -2.15 -2.75
N ASN A 52 9.11 -1.09 -3.12
CA ASN A 52 7.79 -1.19 -3.76
C ASN A 52 7.86 -1.82 -5.16
N LEU A 53 8.93 -1.54 -5.91
CA LEU A 53 9.21 -2.16 -7.20
C LEU A 53 9.30 -3.68 -7.07
N ASN A 54 10.01 -4.16 -6.05
CA ASN A 54 10.29 -5.58 -5.84
C ASN A 54 9.21 -6.37 -5.09
N THR A 55 8.33 -5.69 -4.34
CA THR A 55 7.20 -6.35 -3.67
C THR A 55 5.97 -6.32 -4.57
N TRP A 56 5.28 -5.18 -4.61
CA TRP A 56 4.07 -4.98 -5.39
C TRP A 56 4.29 -5.11 -6.90
N GLY A 57 5.41 -4.61 -7.43
CA GLY A 57 5.68 -4.72 -8.86
C GLY A 57 5.86 -6.17 -9.32
N LEU A 58 6.53 -7.00 -8.51
CA LEU A 58 6.68 -8.43 -8.78
C LEU A 58 5.37 -9.20 -8.58
N MET A 59 4.55 -8.76 -7.62
CA MET A 59 3.21 -9.32 -7.42
C MET A 59 2.29 -9.05 -8.61
N ASN A 60 2.33 -7.84 -9.16
CA ASN A 60 1.62 -7.49 -10.40
C ASN A 60 2.12 -8.32 -11.60
N ALA A 61 3.38 -8.79 -11.57
CA ALA A 61 3.94 -9.61 -12.62
C ALA A 61 3.49 -11.09 -12.58
N PHE A 62 2.79 -11.52 -11.53
CA PHE A 62 2.38 -12.91 -11.36
C PHE A 62 1.51 -13.42 -12.52
N GLY A 63 0.72 -12.55 -13.16
CA GLY A 63 -0.13 -12.95 -14.29
C GLY A 63 0.65 -13.65 -15.42
N VAL A 64 1.85 -13.15 -15.76
CA VAL A 64 2.68 -13.79 -16.80
C VAL A 64 3.25 -15.13 -16.35
N TYR A 65 3.59 -15.25 -15.06
CA TYR A 65 4.00 -16.54 -14.48
C TYR A 65 2.84 -17.53 -14.48
N GLN A 66 1.65 -17.09 -14.12
CA GLN A 66 0.44 -17.93 -14.15
C GLN A 66 0.18 -18.48 -15.54
N THR A 67 0.20 -17.64 -16.58
CA THR A 67 0.05 -18.10 -17.97
C THR A 67 1.11 -19.14 -18.34
N TYR A 68 2.38 -18.88 -18.01
CA TYR A 68 3.46 -19.84 -18.30
C TYR A 68 3.32 -21.16 -17.51
N TYR A 69 2.84 -21.09 -16.27
CA TYR A 69 2.57 -22.28 -15.47
C TYR A 69 1.42 -23.10 -16.03
N GLU A 70 0.34 -22.46 -16.48
CA GLU A 70 -0.81 -23.14 -17.07
C GLU A 70 -0.47 -23.79 -18.42
N LEU A 71 0.33 -23.11 -19.26
CA LEU A 71 0.61 -23.58 -20.62
C LEU A 71 1.79 -24.56 -20.68
N ASP A 72 2.84 -24.34 -19.89
CA ASP A 72 4.10 -25.06 -20.03
C ASP A 72 4.47 -25.86 -18.78
N LEU A 73 4.77 -25.19 -17.66
CA LEU A 73 5.46 -25.83 -16.51
C LEU A 73 4.55 -26.76 -15.70
N LEU A 74 3.30 -26.37 -15.49
CA LEU A 74 2.33 -27.01 -14.59
C LEU A 74 1.02 -27.32 -15.33
N SER A 75 1.08 -27.63 -16.62
CA SER A 75 -0.08 -27.91 -17.48
C SER A 75 -0.98 -29.06 -17.01
N SER A 76 -0.50 -29.89 -16.08
CA SER A 76 -1.29 -30.94 -15.41
C SER A 76 -2.12 -30.44 -14.22
N LYS A 77 -1.96 -29.18 -13.79
CA LYS A 77 -2.67 -28.56 -12.67
C LYS A 77 -3.79 -27.67 -13.18
N SER A 78 -4.84 -27.54 -12.38
CA SER A 78 -5.92 -26.63 -12.72
C SER A 78 -5.45 -25.16 -12.60
N PRO A 79 -6.01 -24.23 -13.40
CA PRO A 79 -5.78 -22.79 -13.22
C PRO A 79 -6.04 -22.32 -11.78
N SER A 80 -7.06 -22.90 -11.13
CA SER A 80 -7.37 -22.63 -9.73
C SER A 80 -6.22 -23.01 -8.80
N ASP A 81 -5.62 -24.20 -8.96
CA ASP A 81 -4.48 -24.61 -8.14
C ASP A 81 -3.29 -23.66 -8.33
N ILE A 82 -3.01 -23.26 -9.57
CA ILE A 82 -1.89 -22.35 -9.88
C ILE A 82 -2.12 -20.97 -9.27
N SER A 83 -3.34 -20.44 -9.32
CA SER A 83 -3.69 -19.13 -8.75
C SER A 83 -3.42 -19.03 -7.25
N TRP A 84 -3.47 -20.16 -6.50
CA TRP A 84 -3.15 -20.18 -5.07
C TRP A 84 -1.73 -19.71 -4.77
N ILE A 85 -0.79 -19.85 -5.70
CA ILE A 85 0.60 -19.38 -5.55
C ILE A 85 0.60 -17.84 -5.37
N GLY A 86 -0.01 -17.11 -6.31
CA GLY A 86 -0.06 -15.65 -6.30
C GLY A 86 -0.92 -15.11 -5.15
N SER A 87 -2.08 -15.71 -4.89
CA SER A 87 -2.97 -15.27 -3.82
C SER A 87 -2.35 -15.48 -2.43
N THR A 88 -1.66 -16.60 -2.21
CA THR A 88 -0.95 -16.86 -0.93
C THR A 88 0.19 -15.89 -0.73
N GLN A 89 0.95 -15.57 -1.79
CA GLN A 89 2.00 -14.56 -1.75
C GLN A 89 1.47 -13.19 -1.29
N ALA A 90 0.33 -12.76 -1.85
CA ALA A 90 -0.32 -11.50 -1.47
C ALA A 90 -0.85 -11.53 -0.02
N PHE A 91 -1.50 -12.63 0.37
CA PHE A 91 -1.98 -12.82 1.74
C PHE A 91 -0.85 -12.75 2.77
N LEU A 92 0.27 -13.44 2.51
CA LEU A 92 1.43 -13.45 3.40
C LEU A 92 2.02 -12.05 3.55
N MET A 93 2.11 -11.28 2.46
CA MET A 93 2.57 -9.89 2.53
C MET A 93 1.74 -9.08 3.54
N PHE A 94 0.41 -9.20 3.51
CA PHE A 94 -0.47 -8.44 4.42
C PHE A 94 -0.45 -8.95 5.86
N ILE A 95 -0.55 -10.27 6.07
CA ILE A 95 -0.63 -10.81 7.43
C ILE A 95 0.69 -10.61 8.21
N ILE A 96 1.82 -10.76 7.51
CA ILE A 96 3.14 -10.54 8.11
C ILE A 96 3.36 -9.05 8.40
N SER A 97 2.81 -8.15 7.58
CA SER A 97 2.87 -6.70 7.82
C SER A 97 2.30 -6.30 9.18
N MET A 98 1.29 -7.02 9.69
CA MET A 98 0.72 -6.81 11.04
C MET A 98 1.76 -7.04 12.15
N VAL A 99 2.61 -8.06 12.00
CA VAL A 99 3.66 -8.41 12.96
C VAL A 99 4.89 -7.52 12.77
N VAL A 100 5.19 -7.15 11.53
CA VAL A 100 6.35 -6.32 11.17
C VAL A 100 6.19 -4.88 11.66
N GLY A 101 4.97 -4.33 11.72
CA GLY A 101 4.70 -2.99 12.25
C GLY A 101 5.31 -2.71 13.64
N PRO A 102 4.98 -3.51 14.66
CA PRO A 102 5.61 -3.40 15.99
C PRO A 102 7.13 -3.59 15.97
N VAL A 103 7.66 -4.44 15.09
CA VAL A 103 9.11 -4.68 14.96
C VAL A 103 9.83 -3.47 14.37
N VAL A 104 9.17 -2.76 13.44
CA VAL A 104 9.61 -1.46 12.91
C VAL A 104 9.62 -0.40 14.02
N ASP A 105 8.55 -0.31 14.81
CA ASP A 105 8.45 0.63 15.93
C ASP A 105 9.50 0.36 17.03
N ALA A 106 9.88 -0.91 17.21
CA ALA A 106 10.97 -1.32 18.09
C ALA A 106 12.38 -1.00 17.56
N GLY A 107 12.52 -0.53 16.32
CA GLY A 107 13.77 -0.07 15.74
C GLY A 107 14.54 -1.12 14.92
N TYR A 108 13.96 -2.29 14.66
CA TYR A 108 14.64 -3.39 13.92
C TYR A 108 14.50 -3.29 12.39
N VAL A 109 14.34 -2.07 11.85
CA VAL A 109 14.15 -1.83 10.41
C VAL A 109 15.27 -2.45 9.56
N LYS A 110 16.54 -2.29 9.94
CA LYS A 110 17.66 -2.84 9.15
C LYS A 110 17.65 -4.37 9.09
N THR A 111 17.27 -5.02 10.19
CA THR A 111 17.13 -6.48 10.25
C THR A 111 16.01 -6.95 9.33
N LEU A 112 14.87 -6.25 9.34
CA LEU A 112 13.74 -6.53 8.45
C LEU A 112 14.11 -6.34 6.97
N LEU A 113 14.85 -5.28 6.64
CA LEU A 113 15.34 -5.04 5.28
C LEU A 113 16.28 -6.15 4.82
N GLY A 114 17.24 -6.55 5.66
CA GLY A 114 18.17 -7.64 5.33
C GLY A 114 17.46 -8.98 5.15
N LEU A 115 16.62 -9.38 6.11
CA LEU A 115 15.87 -10.64 6.07
C LEU A 115 14.88 -10.67 4.90
N GLY A 116 14.10 -9.60 4.73
CA GLY A 116 13.11 -9.51 3.66
C GLY A 116 13.73 -9.52 2.26
N SER A 117 14.87 -8.83 2.09
CA SER A 117 15.63 -8.84 0.83
C SER A 117 16.19 -10.23 0.54
N LEU A 118 16.78 -10.89 1.53
CA LEU A 118 17.31 -12.25 1.41
C LEU A 118 16.22 -13.23 0.99
N LEU A 119 15.08 -13.23 1.68
CA LEU A 119 13.95 -14.12 1.38
C LEU A 119 13.38 -13.86 -0.02
N THR A 120 13.25 -12.60 -0.42
CA THR A 120 12.73 -12.25 -1.75
C THR A 120 13.67 -12.73 -2.86
N VAL A 121 14.97 -12.46 -2.74
CA VAL A 121 15.98 -12.90 -3.70
C VAL A 121 16.05 -14.44 -3.72
N LEU A 122 16.13 -15.07 -2.55
CA LEU A 122 16.19 -16.52 -2.42
C LEU A 122 14.98 -17.17 -3.08
N GLY A 123 13.76 -16.71 -2.77
CA GLY A 123 12.54 -17.24 -3.35
C GLY A 123 12.51 -17.13 -4.87
N MET A 124 12.98 -16.00 -5.42
CA MET A 124 13.07 -15.82 -6.88
C MET A 124 14.08 -16.79 -7.53
N PHE A 125 15.28 -16.92 -6.95
CA PHE A 125 16.28 -17.86 -7.46
C PHE A 125 15.86 -19.32 -7.32
N MET A 126 15.20 -19.69 -6.21
CA MET A 126 14.65 -21.03 -6.02
C MET A 126 13.52 -21.31 -7.02
N THR A 127 12.68 -20.32 -7.32
CA THR A 127 11.63 -20.43 -8.35
C THR A 127 12.22 -20.80 -9.72
N SER A 128 13.42 -20.31 -10.04
CA SER A 128 14.10 -20.65 -11.30
C SER A 128 14.48 -22.12 -11.44
N LEU A 129 14.54 -22.87 -10.34
CA LEU A 129 14.90 -24.29 -10.30
C LEU A 129 13.67 -25.21 -10.21
N CYS A 130 12.48 -24.62 -10.05
CA CYS A 130 11.27 -25.39 -9.79
C CYS A 130 10.77 -26.07 -11.05
N THR A 131 10.34 -27.33 -10.89
CA THR A 131 9.72 -28.16 -11.92
C THR A 131 8.36 -28.71 -11.49
N GLN A 132 8.04 -28.63 -10.20
CA GLN A 132 6.83 -29.19 -9.61
C GLN A 132 6.06 -28.11 -8.85
N TYR A 133 4.73 -28.24 -8.80
CA TYR A 133 3.83 -27.28 -8.17
C TYR A 133 4.24 -26.93 -6.72
N TRP A 134 4.52 -27.93 -5.89
CA TRP A 134 4.87 -27.71 -4.47
C TRP A 134 6.18 -26.92 -4.31
N GLN A 135 7.12 -27.06 -5.25
CA GLN A 135 8.39 -26.33 -5.24
C GLN A 135 8.14 -24.86 -5.54
N VAL A 136 7.33 -24.56 -6.57
CA VAL A 136 6.92 -23.19 -6.92
C VAL A 136 6.15 -22.58 -5.76
N PHE A 137 5.23 -23.33 -5.14
CA PHE A 137 4.46 -22.85 -4.00
C PHE A 137 5.35 -22.46 -2.81
N LEU A 138 6.34 -23.28 -2.47
CA LEU A 138 7.27 -22.99 -1.37
C LEU A 138 8.22 -21.82 -1.70
N ALA A 139 8.78 -21.80 -2.90
CA ALA A 139 9.75 -20.78 -3.32
C ALA A 139 9.08 -19.42 -3.58
N GLN A 140 8.03 -19.39 -4.37
CA GLN A 140 7.37 -18.17 -4.81
C GLN A 140 6.32 -17.72 -3.79
N ALA A 141 5.36 -18.56 -3.41
CA ALA A 141 4.28 -18.13 -2.55
C ALA A 141 4.74 -17.86 -1.12
N ILE A 142 5.39 -18.85 -0.49
CA ILE A 142 5.78 -18.76 0.92
C ILE A 142 7.03 -17.90 1.09
N THR A 143 8.15 -18.27 0.46
CA THR A 143 9.44 -17.61 0.73
C THR A 143 9.42 -16.15 0.29
N MET A 144 8.94 -15.85 -0.92
CA MET A 144 8.84 -14.43 -1.36
C MET A 144 7.71 -13.69 -0.62
N GLY A 145 6.57 -14.32 -0.34
CA GLY A 145 5.47 -13.70 0.42
C GLY A 145 5.89 -13.24 1.82
N LEU A 146 6.66 -14.07 2.55
CA LEU A 146 7.28 -13.69 3.82
C LEU A 146 8.26 -12.52 3.64
N GLY A 147 9.11 -12.59 2.59
CA GLY A 147 10.02 -11.51 2.23
C GLY A 147 9.31 -10.18 1.99
N PHE A 148 8.21 -10.20 1.24
CA PHE A 148 7.40 -9.02 0.93
C PHE A 148 6.80 -8.41 2.20
N GLY A 149 6.25 -9.23 3.10
CA GLY A 149 5.70 -8.77 4.37
C GLY A 149 6.74 -8.06 5.25
N CYS A 150 7.99 -8.57 5.27
CA CYS A 150 9.10 -7.93 5.98
C CYS A 150 9.49 -6.57 5.39
N LEU A 151 9.36 -6.37 4.08
CA LEU A 151 9.82 -5.17 3.39
C LEU A 151 8.74 -4.08 3.26
N TYR A 152 7.45 -4.46 3.28
CA TYR A 152 6.38 -3.57 2.92
C TYR A 152 6.15 -2.44 3.93
N VAL A 153 6.11 -2.73 5.24
CA VAL A 153 5.90 -1.72 6.29
C VAL A 153 7.12 -0.80 6.50
N PRO A 154 8.37 -1.30 6.50
CA PRO A 154 9.55 -0.45 6.62
C PRO A 154 9.63 0.70 5.61
N ALA A 155 9.20 0.47 4.36
CA ALA A 155 9.28 1.46 3.29
C ALA A 155 8.59 2.80 3.66
N PRO A 156 7.25 2.84 3.86
CA PRO A 156 6.56 4.05 4.29
C PRO A 156 6.95 4.50 5.70
N ALA A 157 7.26 3.58 6.62
CA ALA A 157 7.64 3.95 7.97
C ALA A 157 8.92 4.81 7.99
N VAL A 158 9.96 4.44 7.24
CA VAL A 158 11.20 5.23 7.14
C VAL A 158 10.96 6.53 6.40
N VAL A 159 10.25 6.52 5.26
CA VAL A 159 9.97 7.75 4.50
C VAL A 159 9.25 8.78 5.38
N SER A 160 8.28 8.36 6.19
CA SER A 160 7.53 9.26 7.09
C SER A 160 8.39 9.95 8.16
N GLN A 161 9.59 9.44 8.45
CA GLN A 161 10.50 10.03 9.44
C GLN A 161 11.36 11.16 8.85
N TYR A 162 11.42 11.27 7.53
CA TYR A 162 12.24 12.24 6.81
C TYR A 162 11.43 13.40 6.22
N PHE A 163 10.13 13.21 6.04
CA PHE A 163 9.25 14.20 5.46
C PHE A 163 8.22 14.68 6.48
N ASN A 164 7.84 15.94 6.37
CA ASN A 164 6.78 16.53 7.17
C ASN A 164 5.83 17.33 6.27
N LYS A 165 6.39 18.23 5.45
CA LYS A 165 5.63 19.08 4.52
C LYS A 165 5.30 18.35 3.22
N SER A 166 6.19 17.47 2.75
CA SER A 166 6.02 16.73 1.49
C SER A 166 5.84 15.22 1.67
N THR A 167 5.17 14.81 2.75
CA THR A 167 5.00 13.40 3.12
C THR A 167 4.18 12.65 2.08
N ALA A 168 3.08 13.22 1.59
CA ALA A 168 2.20 12.56 0.63
C ALA A 168 2.88 12.43 -0.75
N LEU A 169 3.60 13.46 -1.21
CA LEU A 169 4.43 13.36 -2.41
C LEU A 169 5.51 12.29 -2.28
N ALA A 170 6.23 12.26 -1.15
CA ALA A 170 7.27 11.27 -0.90
C ALA A 170 6.71 9.83 -0.88
N MET A 171 5.56 9.62 -0.23
CA MET A 171 4.86 8.33 -0.24
C MET A 171 4.40 7.95 -1.65
N GLY A 172 3.78 8.87 -2.38
CA GLY A 172 3.37 8.69 -3.78
C GLY A 172 4.55 8.32 -4.68
N ALA A 173 5.65 9.07 -4.58
CA ALA A 173 6.88 8.83 -5.32
C ALA A 173 7.53 7.48 -4.99
N SER A 174 7.55 7.07 -3.72
CA SER A 174 8.04 5.73 -3.35
C SER A 174 7.12 4.64 -3.89
N SER A 175 5.79 4.84 -3.84
CA SER A 175 4.84 3.84 -4.33
C SER A 175 4.94 3.65 -5.84
N ALA A 176 5.33 4.68 -6.61
CA ALA A 176 5.52 4.63 -8.07
C ALA A 176 6.38 3.44 -8.54
N GLY A 177 7.31 2.96 -7.70
CA GLY A 177 8.12 1.78 -7.96
C GLY A 177 7.28 0.56 -8.32
N SER A 178 6.10 0.38 -7.71
CA SER A 178 5.28 -0.78 -8.01
C SER A 178 4.62 -0.75 -9.39
N ALA A 179 4.25 0.44 -9.88
CA ALA A 179 3.70 0.58 -11.23
C ALA A 179 4.78 0.27 -12.26
N ILE A 180 5.99 0.79 -12.05
CA ILE A 180 7.15 0.54 -12.90
C ILE A 180 7.54 -0.95 -12.87
N GLY A 181 7.60 -1.57 -11.69
CA GLY A 181 7.87 -3.01 -11.58
C GLY A 181 6.82 -3.88 -12.27
N GLY A 182 5.54 -3.50 -12.16
CA GLY A 182 4.44 -4.17 -12.86
C GLY A 182 4.47 -4.03 -14.39
N ILE A 183 5.25 -3.10 -14.94
CA ILE A 183 5.49 -2.97 -16.39
C ILE A 183 6.76 -3.74 -16.77
N ILE A 184 7.86 -3.52 -16.04
CA ILE A 184 9.18 -4.05 -16.38
C ILE A 184 9.23 -5.58 -16.25
N TYR A 185 8.75 -6.15 -15.14
CA TYR A 185 8.91 -7.59 -14.88
C TYR A 185 8.13 -8.48 -15.87
N PRO A 186 6.86 -8.21 -16.19
CA PRO A 186 6.15 -8.92 -17.25
C PRO A 186 6.89 -8.88 -18.59
N ILE A 187 7.33 -7.69 -19.01
CA ILE A 187 8.01 -7.51 -20.31
C ILE A 187 9.31 -8.31 -20.35
N ILE A 188 10.12 -8.25 -19.30
CA ILE A 188 11.38 -9.01 -19.21
C ILE A 188 11.08 -10.51 -19.33
N PHE A 189 10.11 -11.02 -18.56
CA PHE A 189 9.78 -12.43 -18.58
C PHE A 189 9.25 -12.86 -19.95
N SER A 190 8.22 -12.19 -20.49
CA SER A 190 7.61 -12.55 -21.78
C SER A 190 8.58 -12.47 -22.96
N ARG A 191 9.62 -11.61 -22.91
CA ARG A 191 10.62 -11.49 -23.98
C ARG A 191 11.79 -12.45 -23.83
N LEU A 192 12.21 -12.74 -22.60
CA LEU A 192 13.36 -13.60 -22.34
C LEU A 192 12.99 -15.07 -22.24
N GLN A 193 11.85 -15.41 -21.62
CA GLN A 193 11.44 -16.81 -21.41
C GLN A 193 11.46 -17.63 -22.73
N PRO A 194 10.93 -17.14 -23.86
CA PRO A 194 10.98 -17.90 -25.12
C PRO A 194 12.39 -18.03 -25.73
N ARG A 195 13.34 -17.15 -25.35
CA ARG A 195 14.68 -17.08 -25.96
C ARG A 195 15.75 -17.82 -25.17
N ILE A 196 15.70 -17.75 -23.84
CA ILE A 196 16.72 -18.32 -22.94
C ILE A 196 16.14 -19.33 -21.95
N GLY A 197 14.84 -19.63 -22.04
CA GLY A 197 14.13 -20.56 -21.17
C GLY A 197 13.74 -19.95 -19.82
N PHE A 198 12.84 -20.65 -19.13
CA PHE A 198 12.30 -20.23 -17.83
C PHE A 198 13.38 -20.04 -16.75
N PRO A 199 14.31 -20.99 -16.51
CA PRO A 199 15.28 -20.83 -15.43
C PRO A 199 16.12 -19.56 -15.56
N TRP A 200 16.60 -19.24 -16.77
CA TRP A 200 17.43 -18.06 -16.98
C TRP A 200 16.61 -16.76 -16.99
N ALA A 201 15.41 -16.75 -17.57
CA ALA A 201 14.53 -15.58 -17.51
C ALA A 201 14.20 -15.18 -16.05
N THR A 202 13.84 -16.17 -15.22
CA THR A 202 13.57 -15.95 -13.79
C THR A 202 14.82 -15.50 -13.02
N ARG A 203 16.02 -16.03 -13.35
CA ARG A 203 17.29 -15.58 -12.74
C ARG A 203 17.66 -14.15 -13.13
N VAL A 204 17.43 -13.74 -14.37
CA VAL A 204 17.65 -12.34 -14.79
C VAL A 204 16.82 -11.39 -13.94
N ILE A 205 15.55 -11.72 -13.71
CA ILE A 205 14.70 -10.95 -12.78
C ILE A 205 15.26 -11.01 -11.35
N GLY A 206 15.71 -12.18 -10.89
CA GLY A 206 16.38 -12.34 -9.60
C GLY A 206 17.62 -11.45 -9.41
N PHE A 207 18.45 -11.29 -10.44
CA PHE A 207 19.61 -10.38 -10.41
C PHE A 207 19.20 -8.91 -10.35
N ILE A 208 18.14 -8.52 -11.07
CA ILE A 208 17.58 -7.16 -11.02
C ILE A 208 17.03 -6.87 -9.63
N ILE A 209 16.28 -7.81 -9.05
CA ILE A 209 15.77 -7.70 -7.67
C ILE A 209 16.94 -7.57 -6.70
N LEU A 210 17.97 -8.41 -6.82
CA LEU A 210 19.16 -8.33 -5.97
C LEU A 210 19.81 -6.94 -6.06
N ALA A 211 20.12 -6.46 -7.26
CA ALA A 211 20.77 -5.17 -7.46
C ALA A 211 19.92 -4.01 -6.89
N THR A 212 18.61 -4.04 -7.10
CA THR A 212 17.71 -3.00 -6.61
C THR A 212 17.42 -3.12 -5.11
N GLN A 213 17.47 -4.30 -4.49
CA GLN A 213 17.31 -4.52 -3.05
C GLN A 213 18.56 -4.15 -2.23
N LEU A 214 19.76 -4.19 -2.83
CA LEU A 214 20.96 -3.70 -2.14
C LEU A 214 20.85 -2.20 -1.82
N LEU A 215 20.18 -1.43 -2.67
CA LEU A 215 19.97 0.01 -2.46
C LEU A 215 19.25 0.31 -1.13
N PRO A 216 18.04 -0.18 -0.83
CA PRO A 216 17.39 0.07 0.44
C PRO A 216 18.18 -0.49 1.64
N VAL A 217 18.83 -1.64 1.52
CA VAL A 217 19.64 -2.23 2.61
C VAL A 217 20.78 -1.30 3.05
N PHE A 218 21.44 -0.63 2.10
CA PHE A 218 22.57 0.27 2.41
C PHE A 218 22.16 1.74 2.59
N LEU A 219 21.17 2.23 1.83
CA LEU A 219 20.76 3.63 1.82
C LEU A 219 19.77 3.97 2.94
N MET A 220 18.86 3.05 3.29
CA MET A 220 17.78 3.37 4.22
C MET A 220 18.31 3.49 5.65
N LYS A 221 18.10 4.65 6.25
CA LYS A 221 18.49 4.94 7.63
C LYS A 221 17.26 5.27 8.46
N PRO A 222 16.77 4.38 9.33
CA PRO A 222 15.71 4.74 10.28
C PRO A 222 16.21 5.83 11.25
N ARG A 223 15.40 6.86 11.48
CA ARG A 223 15.63 7.95 12.46
C ARG A 223 14.89 7.74 13.78
N SER A 224 13.98 6.76 13.86
CA SER A 224 13.24 6.49 15.10
C SER A 224 14.17 6.06 16.23
N VAL A 225 14.09 6.76 17.37
CA VAL A 225 14.76 6.35 18.60
C VAL A 225 14.01 5.11 19.12
N PRO A 226 14.69 3.98 19.38
CA PRO A 226 14.04 2.78 19.88
C PRO A 226 13.31 3.10 21.19
N THR A 227 12.00 2.97 21.21
CA THR A 227 11.25 3.15 22.44
C THR A 227 11.52 1.94 23.33
N LYS A 228 12.43 2.07 24.31
CA LYS A 228 12.76 0.99 25.29
C LYS A 228 11.54 0.42 26.04
N ARG A 229 10.37 1.06 25.91
CA ARG A 229 9.08 0.71 26.51
C ARG A 229 8.00 0.26 25.53
N ALA A 230 8.27 0.18 24.23
CA ALA A 230 7.31 -0.43 23.31
C ALA A 230 7.22 -1.92 23.65
N ARG A 231 6.26 -2.29 24.52
CA ARG A 231 5.79 -3.68 24.58
C ARG A 231 5.43 -4.05 23.14
N TYR A 232 5.86 -5.22 22.69
CA TYR A 232 5.60 -5.81 21.38
C TYR A 232 4.09 -6.09 21.18
N ASN A 233 3.26 -5.07 21.36
CA ASN A 233 1.84 -5.15 21.21
C ASN A 233 1.57 -5.13 19.71
N VAL A 234 1.27 -6.30 19.17
CA VAL A 234 0.85 -6.49 17.77
C VAL A 234 -0.36 -5.61 17.42
N VAL A 235 -1.14 -5.22 18.43
CA VAL A 235 -2.36 -4.44 18.28
C VAL A 235 -2.30 -3.19 19.17
N ASP A 236 -2.42 -2.02 18.57
CA ASP A 236 -2.68 -0.77 19.29
C ASP A 236 -4.17 -0.67 19.62
N THR A 237 -4.56 -1.12 20.82
CA THR A 237 -5.97 -1.08 21.24
C THR A 237 -6.56 0.33 21.29
N THR A 238 -5.72 1.36 21.41
CA THR A 238 -6.16 2.76 21.34
C THR A 238 -6.69 3.13 19.95
N ALA A 239 -6.23 2.44 18.92
CA ALA A 239 -6.65 2.68 17.54
C ALA A 239 -8.14 2.36 17.31
N PHE A 240 -8.72 1.40 18.07
CA PHE A 240 -10.16 1.10 18.00
C PHE A 240 -11.04 2.19 18.62
N ARG A 241 -10.47 3.07 19.45
CA ARG A 241 -11.17 4.22 20.03
C ARG A 241 -10.95 5.52 19.24
N ASP A 242 -10.10 5.47 18.21
CA ASP A 242 -9.78 6.60 17.34
C ASP A 242 -10.74 6.59 16.13
N SER A 243 -11.91 7.23 16.29
CA SER A 243 -12.98 7.19 15.27
C SER A 243 -12.54 7.63 13.86
N PRO A 244 -11.75 8.72 13.69
CA PRO A 244 -11.20 9.07 12.37
C PRO A 244 -10.36 7.96 11.75
N TYR A 245 -9.52 7.30 12.54
CA TYR A 245 -8.69 6.19 12.06
C TYR A 245 -9.56 4.99 11.67
N MET A 246 -10.58 4.63 12.46
CA MET A 246 -11.49 3.53 12.12
C MET A 246 -12.29 3.80 10.84
N LEU A 247 -12.81 5.02 10.67
CA LEU A 247 -13.52 5.44 9.47
C LEU A 247 -12.60 5.46 8.24
N LEU A 248 -11.33 5.84 8.41
CA LEU A 248 -10.33 5.74 7.34
C LEU A 248 -10.12 4.26 6.95
N ASN A 249 -9.97 3.37 7.93
CA ASN A 249 -9.80 1.94 7.66
C ASN A 249 -11.00 1.33 6.93
N LEU A 250 -12.23 1.64 7.34
CA LEU A 250 -13.43 1.22 6.62
C LEU A 250 -13.43 1.74 5.18
N GLY A 251 -13.07 3.01 4.99
CA GLY A 251 -12.92 3.59 3.66
C GLY A 251 -11.89 2.83 2.81
N LEU A 252 -10.71 2.58 3.37
CA LEU A 252 -9.65 1.83 2.69
C LEU A 252 -10.07 0.41 2.34
N ILE A 253 -10.75 -0.34 3.24
CA ILE A 253 -11.26 -1.68 2.92
C ILE A 253 -12.17 -1.64 1.70
N PHE A 254 -13.21 -0.81 1.73
CA PHE A 254 -14.18 -0.75 0.63
C PHE A 254 -13.54 -0.23 -0.66
N GLY A 255 -12.66 0.77 -0.56
CA GLY A 255 -11.96 1.36 -1.70
C GLY A 255 -11.02 0.37 -2.38
N PHE A 256 -10.15 -0.28 -1.61
CA PHE A 256 -9.25 -1.32 -2.15
C PHE A 256 -10.04 -2.50 -2.72
N THR A 257 -11.09 -2.96 -2.04
CA THR A 257 -11.93 -4.07 -2.54
C THR A 257 -12.57 -3.70 -3.89
N GLY A 258 -13.23 -2.55 -3.98
CA GLY A 258 -13.90 -2.10 -5.21
C GLY A 258 -12.94 -1.80 -6.35
N LEU A 259 -11.78 -1.19 -6.05
CA LEU A 259 -10.77 -0.88 -7.07
C LEU A 259 -10.16 -2.16 -7.67
N TYR A 260 -9.77 -3.10 -6.82
CA TYR A 260 -9.08 -4.31 -7.27
C TYR A 260 -9.97 -5.21 -8.11
N ILE A 261 -11.27 -5.34 -7.79
CA ILE A 261 -12.18 -6.15 -8.61
C ILE A 261 -12.17 -5.66 -10.06
N ILE A 262 -12.19 -4.35 -10.31
CA ILE A 262 -12.11 -3.82 -11.68
C ILE A 262 -10.76 -4.18 -12.33
N PHE A 263 -9.64 -4.04 -11.62
CA PHE A 263 -8.32 -4.46 -12.14
C PHE A 263 -8.33 -5.94 -12.57
N TYR A 264 -8.94 -6.83 -11.78
CA TYR A 264 -8.99 -8.25 -12.10
C TYR A 264 -9.91 -8.58 -13.28
N TYR A 265 -11.08 -7.93 -13.36
CA TYR A 265 -12.11 -8.30 -14.34
C TYR A 265 -12.09 -7.47 -15.63
N ILE A 266 -11.28 -6.41 -15.74
CA ILE A 266 -11.30 -5.52 -16.90
C ILE A 266 -10.96 -6.23 -18.22
N GLN A 267 -10.02 -7.18 -18.20
CA GLN A 267 -9.65 -7.97 -19.36
C GLN A 267 -10.81 -8.87 -19.80
N LEU A 268 -11.41 -9.59 -18.86
CA LEU A 268 -12.57 -10.45 -19.13
C LEU A 268 -13.77 -9.64 -19.64
N TYR A 269 -14.06 -8.49 -19.01
CA TYR A 269 -15.09 -7.55 -19.47
C TYR A 269 -14.84 -7.12 -20.92
N SER A 270 -13.58 -6.86 -21.28
CA SER A 270 -13.22 -6.40 -22.62
C SER A 270 -13.52 -7.45 -23.71
N LEU A 271 -13.31 -8.73 -23.41
CA LEU A 271 -13.56 -9.82 -24.33
C LEU A 271 -15.06 -10.09 -24.51
N GLU A 272 -15.81 -10.10 -23.41
CA GLU A 272 -17.23 -10.46 -23.40
C GLU A 272 -18.15 -9.31 -23.84
N GLU A 273 -17.87 -8.07 -23.45
CA GLU A 273 -18.81 -6.95 -23.63
C GLU A 273 -18.39 -5.96 -24.72
N THR A 274 -17.11 -5.90 -25.06
CA THR A 274 -16.59 -4.95 -26.08
C THR A 274 -15.95 -5.63 -27.29
N HIS A 275 -15.74 -6.95 -27.23
CA HIS A 275 -15.16 -7.79 -28.29
C HIS A 275 -13.89 -7.22 -28.93
N ILE A 276 -12.99 -6.67 -28.10
CA ILE A 276 -11.72 -6.12 -28.58
C ILE A 276 -10.75 -7.22 -29.00
N SER A 277 -9.71 -6.85 -29.77
CA SER A 277 -8.66 -7.79 -30.14
C SER A 277 -7.89 -8.30 -28.93
N HIS A 278 -7.48 -9.57 -28.95
CA HIS A 278 -6.62 -10.17 -27.92
C HIS A 278 -5.32 -9.39 -27.69
N VAL A 279 -4.82 -8.71 -28.72
CA VAL A 279 -3.65 -7.82 -28.57
C VAL A 279 -4.00 -6.66 -27.63
N LEU A 280 -5.09 -5.94 -27.87
CA LEU A 280 -5.45 -4.78 -27.05
C LEU A 280 -5.82 -5.19 -25.62
N GLU A 281 -6.51 -6.32 -25.44
CA GLU A 281 -6.86 -6.89 -24.13
C GLU A 281 -5.63 -7.08 -23.24
N SER A 282 -4.56 -7.68 -23.78
CA SER A 282 -3.30 -7.87 -23.06
C SER A 282 -2.58 -6.57 -22.64
N TYR A 283 -2.89 -5.45 -23.29
CA TYR A 283 -2.32 -4.14 -22.97
C TYR A 283 -3.16 -3.31 -21.99
N LEU A 284 -4.42 -3.68 -21.69
CA LEU A 284 -5.29 -2.87 -20.82
C LEU A 284 -4.69 -2.68 -19.42
N LEU A 285 -4.17 -3.76 -18.81
CA LEU A 285 -3.48 -3.67 -17.52
C LEU A 285 -2.21 -2.83 -17.58
N VAL A 286 -1.48 -2.89 -18.69
CA VAL A 286 -0.28 -2.08 -18.90
C VAL A 286 -0.66 -0.60 -18.97
N ILE A 287 -1.75 -0.26 -19.66
CA ILE A 287 -2.28 1.10 -19.75
C ILE A 287 -2.70 1.61 -18.36
N ILE A 288 -3.43 0.80 -17.59
CA ILE A 288 -3.86 1.14 -16.22
C ILE A 288 -2.65 1.39 -15.31
N ASN A 289 -1.65 0.50 -15.33
CA ASN A 289 -0.44 0.68 -14.52
C ASN A 289 0.39 1.88 -14.98
N GLY A 290 0.44 2.15 -16.29
CA GLY A 290 1.11 3.31 -16.87
C GLY A 290 0.48 4.63 -16.42
N SER A 291 -0.84 4.76 -16.48
CA SER A 291 -1.54 5.98 -16.02
C SER A 291 -1.50 6.14 -14.49
N SER A 292 -1.47 5.03 -13.75
CA SER A 292 -1.29 5.00 -12.29
C SER A 292 0.00 5.66 -11.82
N LEU A 293 1.07 5.65 -12.63
CA LEU A 293 2.31 6.36 -12.32
C LEU A 293 2.08 7.86 -12.13
N ALA A 294 1.37 8.50 -13.06
CA ALA A 294 1.00 9.90 -12.96
C ALA A 294 0.03 10.15 -11.79
N GLY A 295 -0.90 9.21 -11.57
CA GLY A 295 -1.84 9.22 -10.45
C GLY A 295 -1.18 9.21 -9.07
N ARG A 296 -0.02 8.57 -8.93
CA ARG A 296 0.72 8.53 -7.65
C ARG A 296 1.49 9.80 -7.35
N LEU A 297 2.01 10.46 -8.38
CA LEU A 297 2.86 11.64 -8.24
C LEU A 297 2.04 12.94 -8.15
N ILE A 298 1.13 13.16 -9.10
CA ILE A 298 0.41 14.44 -9.25
C ILE A 298 -0.53 14.66 -8.06
N PRO A 299 -1.50 13.76 -7.79
CA PRO A 299 -2.30 13.79 -6.56
C PRO A 299 -1.47 13.78 -5.27
N GLY A 300 -0.32 13.11 -5.24
CA GLY A 300 0.62 13.14 -4.11
C GLY A 300 1.10 14.56 -3.78
N PHE A 301 1.48 15.33 -4.79
CA PHE A 301 1.88 16.73 -4.65
C PHE A 301 0.74 17.61 -4.11
N TYR A 302 -0.50 17.40 -4.57
CA TYR A 302 -1.65 18.16 -4.08
C TYR A 302 -2.08 17.72 -2.67
N ALA A 303 -1.92 16.45 -2.33
CA ALA A 303 -2.28 15.88 -1.03
C ALA A 303 -1.52 16.56 0.13
N ASP A 304 -0.29 17.02 -0.11
CA ASP A 304 0.46 17.79 0.88
C ASP A 304 -0.15 19.17 1.19
N ARG A 305 -0.97 19.73 0.29
CA ARG A 305 -1.58 21.06 0.45
C ARG A 305 -3.01 21.00 0.96
N ILE A 306 -3.80 20.09 0.38
CA ILE A 306 -5.23 19.98 0.67
C ILE A 306 -5.56 18.81 1.60
N GLY A 307 -4.59 17.97 1.95
CA GLY A 307 -4.75 16.83 2.84
C GLY A 307 -4.86 15.49 2.10
N SER A 308 -4.19 14.47 2.63
CA SER A 308 -4.08 13.15 1.98
C SER A 308 -5.41 12.39 1.96
N ILE A 309 -6.25 12.56 2.98
CA ILE A 309 -7.58 11.95 3.05
C ILE A 309 -8.55 12.65 2.10
N ASN A 310 -8.43 13.97 1.94
CA ASN A 310 -9.27 14.74 1.02
C ASN A 310 -9.00 14.33 -0.43
N VAL A 311 -7.72 14.22 -0.82
CA VAL A 311 -7.36 13.74 -2.16
C VAL A 311 -7.85 12.32 -2.39
N GLN A 312 -7.64 11.40 -1.43
CA GLN A 312 -8.16 10.03 -1.52
C GLN A 312 -9.68 9.98 -1.71
N THR A 313 -10.42 10.83 -0.99
CA THR A 313 -11.89 10.91 -1.12
C THR A 313 -12.30 11.36 -2.52
N ILE A 314 -11.62 12.38 -3.09
CA ILE A 314 -11.90 12.89 -4.44
C ILE A 314 -11.63 11.82 -5.50
N VAL A 315 -10.47 11.15 -5.43
CA VAL A 315 -10.12 10.14 -6.43
C VAL A 315 -10.96 8.86 -6.28
N ALA A 316 -11.38 8.52 -5.06
CA ALA A 316 -12.36 7.45 -4.83
C ALA A 316 -13.72 7.79 -5.46
N PHE A 317 -14.16 9.05 -5.36
CA PHE A 317 -15.40 9.51 -5.99
C PHE A 317 -15.33 9.45 -7.52
N ILE A 318 -14.22 9.92 -8.10
CA ILE A 318 -13.97 9.80 -9.54
C ILE A 318 -13.97 8.32 -9.96
N SER A 319 -13.31 7.44 -9.18
CA SER A 319 -13.27 6.01 -9.46
C SER A 319 -14.66 5.36 -9.38
N ALA A 320 -15.49 5.76 -8.40
CA ALA A 320 -16.87 5.29 -8.27
C ALA A 320 -17.70 5.68 -9.50
N LEU A 321 -17.64 6.96 -9.90
CA LEU A 321 -18.34 7.48 -11.07
C LEU A 321 -17.92 6.75 -12.34
N LEU A 322 -16.62 6.62 -12.58
CA LEU A 322 -16.09 5.89 -13.74
C LEU A 322 -16.54 4.44 -13.75
N THR A 323 -16.55 3.78 -12.59
CA THR A 323 -17.01 2.40 -12.47
C THR A 323 -18.46 2.27 -12.92
N PHE A 324 -19.36 3.16 -12.52
CA PHE A 324 -20.73 3.16 -13.03
C PHE A 324 -20.81 3.47 -14.53
N CYS A 325 -19.95 4.34 -15.05
CA CYS A 325 -19.87 4.60 -16.48
C CYS A 325 -19.47 3.36 -17.30
N LEU A 326 -18.77 2.38 -16.70
CA LEU A 326 -18.37 1.14 -17.39
C LEU A 326 -19.57 0.39 -17.97
N ILE A 327 -20.76 0.49 -17.36
CA ILE A 327 -22.02 -0.10 -17.87
C ILE A 327 -22.32 0.37 -19.30
N ALA A 328 -22.06 1.65 -19.58
CA ALA A 328 -22.36 2.27 -20.88
C ALA A 328 -21.23 2.09 -21.91
N ILE A 329 -20.03 1.68 -21.48
CA ILE A 329 -18.86 1.56 -22.37
C ILE A 329 -18.94 0.23 -23.11
N LYS A 330 -19.18 0.30 -24.42
CA LYS A 330 -19.21 -0.85 -25.34
C LYS A 330 -18.19 -0.74 -26.48
N SER A 331 -17.35 0.29 -26.49
CA SER A 331 -16.37 0.54 -27.55
C SER A 331 -14.92 0.42 -27.04
N ALA A 332 -14.03 -0.04 -27.91
CA ALA A 332 -12.60 -0.18 -27.61
C ALA A 332 -11.97 1.14 -27.15
N ALA A 333 -12.25 2.24 -27.87
CA ALA A 333 -11.74 3.56 -27.55
C ALA A 333 -12.25 4.04 -26.18
N GLY A 334 -13.53 3.84 -25.89
CA GLY A 334 -14.11 4.18 -24.59
C GLY A 334 -13.46 3.40 -23.45
N LEU A 335 -13.16 2.11 -23.66
CA LEU A 335 -12.51 1.27 -22.67
C LEU A 335 -11.07 1.69 -22.41
N VAL A 336 -10.32 2.07 -23.45
CA VAL A 336 -8.95 2.61 -23.29
C VAL A 336 -8.96 3.92 -22.51
N VAL A 337 -9.88 4.84 -22.83
CA VAL A 337 -10.02 6.11 -22.09
C VAL A 337 -10.39 5.84 -20.63
N PHE A 338 -11.31 4.91 -20.38
CA PHE A 338 -11.63 4.46 -19.02
C PHE A 338 -10.38 3.96 -18.30
N CYS A 339 -9.59 3.07 -18.91
CA CYS A 339 -8.37 2.53 -18.31
C CYS A 339 -7.35 3.63 -17.94
N VAL A 340 -7.21 4.66 -18.77
CA VAL A 340 -6.31 5.79 -18.50
C VAL A 340 -6.78 6.58 -17.27
N ILE A 341 -8.04 7.04 -17.27
CA ILE A 341 -8.55 7.89 -16.18
C ILE A 341 -8.68 7.08 -14.89
N TYR A 342 -9.19 5.85 -14.98
CA TYR A 342 -9.35 4.95 -13.86
C TYR A 342 -7.99 4.57 -13.25
N GLY A 343 -7.00 4.25 -14.08
CA GLY A 343 -5.64 3.97 -13.59
C GLY A 343 -5.00 5.18 -12.90
N PHE A 344 -5.21 6.40 -13.39
CA PHE A 344 -4.79 7.63 -12.70
C PHE A 344 -5.44 7.76 -11.33
N SER A 345 -6.76 7.62 -11.24
CA SER A 345 -7.49 7.74 -9.96
C SER A 345 -7.15 6.60 -8.98
N ALA A 346 -7.04 5.37 -9.47
CA ALA A 346 -6.64 4.22 -8.67
C ALA A 346 -5.19 4.34 -8.17
N GLY A 347 -4.27 4.81 -9.01
CA GLY A 347 -2.89 5.06 -8.62
C GLY A 347 -2.78 6.04 -7.47
N ALA A 348 -3.55 7.14 -7.55
CA ALA A 348 -3.65 8.13 -6.48
C ALA A 348 -4.19 7.53 -5.18
N PHE A 349 -5.26 6.75 -5.27
CA PHE A 349 -5.87 6.09 -4.13
C PHE A 349 -4.91 5.11 -3.44
N MET A 350 -4.12 4.37 -4.21
CA MET A 350 -3.19 3.36 -3.67
C MET A 350 -1.89 3.97 -3.12
N GLY A 351 -1.47 5.14 -3.59
CA GLY A 351 -0.21 5.79 -3.17
C GLY A 351 -0.31 6.59 -1.86
N LEU A 352 -1.51 6.99 -1.47
CA LEU A 352 -1.78 7.87 -0.33
C LEU A 352 -2.19 7.22 1.01
N PRO A 353 -2.57 5.93 1.15
CA PRO A 353 -3.07 5.38 2.41
C PRO A 353 -2.07 5.51 3.55
N ALA A 354 -0.79 5.26 3.27
CA ALA A 354 0.28 5.39 4.26
C ALA A 354 0.39 6.84 4.79
N ALA A 355 0.29 7.83 3.91
CA ALA A 355 0.27 9.24 4.31
C ALA A 355 -0.97 9.56 5.17
N GLY A 356 -2.15 9.03 4.83
CA GLY A 356 -3.36 9.19 5.62
C GLY A 356 -3.25 8.61 7.04
N VAL A 357 -2.69 7.40 7.16
CA VAL A 357 -2.45 6.76 8.46
C VAL A 357 -1.43 7.54 9.28
N VAL A 358 -0.34 8.02 8.66
CA VAL A 358 0.66 8.87 9.32
C VAL A 358 0.02 10.17 9.82
N ASN A 359 -0.80 10.85 9.00
CA ASN A 359 -1.43 12.11 9.36
C ASN A 359 -2.45 11.97 10.50
N LEU A 360 -3.14 10.83 10.61
CA LEU A 360 -4.05 10.54 11.72
C LEU A 360 -3.34 10.04 12.99
N SER A 361 -2.10 9.55 12.87
CA SER A 361 -1.34 9.02 13.99
C SER A 361 -0.69 10.14 14.81
N ALA A 362 -1.35 10.53 15.90
CA ALA A 362 -0.81 11.54 16.82
C ALA A 362 0.51 11.08 17.46
N ASP A 363 0.62 9.78 17.77
CA ASP A 363 1.83 9.18 18.33
C ASP A 363 2.70 8.59 17.21
N LYS A 364 3.80 9.31 16.90
CA LYS A 364 4.75 8.88 15.86
C LYS A 364 5.48 7.58 16.19
N SER A 365 5.48 7.14 17.45
CA SER A 365 6.11 5.88 17.87
C SER A 365 5.32 4.62 17.53
N LYS A 366 4.05 4.78 17.10
CA LYS A 366 3.14 3.68 16.76
C LYS A 366 2.74 3.64 15.29
N ILE A 367 3.42 4.43 14.44
CA ILE A 367 3.10 4.52 13.01
C ILE A 367 3.22 3.15 12.35
N GLY A 368 4.26 2.38 12.65
CA GLY A 368 4.47 1.04 12.09
C GLY A 368 3.33 0.10 12.48
N THR A 369 2.95 0.07 13.76
CA THR A 369 1.86 -0.76 14.28
C THR A 369 0.52 -0.39 13.65
N ARG A 370 0.16 0.90 13.62
CA ARG A 370 -1.09 1.36 13.00
C ARG A 370 -1.12 1.07 11.50
N LEU A 371 0.00 1.27 10.80
CA LEU A 371 0.09 0.93 9.39
C LEU A 371 -0.08 -0.57 9.15
N GLY A 372 0.60 -1.41 9.94
CA GLY A 372 0.47 -2.87 9.88
C GLY A 372 -0.97 -3.35 10.13
N MET A 373 -1.66 -2.76 11.12
CA MET A 373 -3.08 -3.03 11.39
C MET A 373 -3.98 -2.64 10.21
N THR A 374 -3.78 -1.44 9.63
CA THR A 374 -4.54 -1.00 8.45
C THR A 374 -4.37 -1.95 7.28
N LEU A 375 -3.13 -2.36 6.99
CA LEU A 375 -2.81 -3.23 5.87
C LEU A 375 -3.39 -4.63 6.05
N ALA A 376 -3.38 -5.17 7.27
CA ALA A 376 -4.01 -6.47 7.57
C ALA A 376 -5.52 -6.44 7.31
N VAL A 377 -6.18 -5.37 7.77
CA VAL A 377 -7.62 -5.17 7.61
C VAL A 377 -7.99 -4.98 6.12
N VAL A 378 -7.22 -4.20 5.38
CA VAL A 378 -7.39 -4.02 3.93
C VAL A 378 -7.17 -5.34 3.17
N GLY A 379 -6.17 -6.13 3.56
CA GLY A 379 -5.87 -7.43 2.97
C GLY A 379 -7.06 -8.41 3.02
N CYS A 380 -7.82 -8.41 4.12
CA CYS A 380 -9.04 -9.22 4.23
C CYS A 380 -10.11 -8.82 3.20
N GLY A 381 -10.28 -7.52 2.94
CA GLY A 381 -11.23 -7.02 1.94
C GLY A 381 -10.88 -7.48 0.53
N VAL A 382 -9.61 -7.32 0.14
CA VAL A 382 -9.12 -7.76 -1.17
C VAL A 382 -9.24 -9.27 -1.35
N LEU A 383 -8.97 -10.06 -0.31
CA LEU A 383 -9.08 -11.52 -0.34
C LEU A 383 -10.50 -12.00 -0.64
N VAL A 384 -11.51 -11.39 0.00
CA VAL A 384 -12.91 -11.80 -0.12
C VAL A 384 -13.60 -11.13 -1.32
N GLY A 385 -13.10 -9.99 -1.78
CA GLY A 385 -13.69 -9.19 -2.85
C GLY A 385 -13.86 -9.94 -4.17
N ASN A 386 -12.80 -10.60 -4.65
CA ASN A 386 -12.82 -11.29 -5.94
C ASN A 386 -13.77 -12.50 -5.97
N PRO A 387 -13.78 -13.41 -4.97
CA PRO A 387 -14.78 -14.48 -4.90
C PRO A 387 -16.23 -13.98 -4.90
N ILE A 388 -16.52 -12.91 -4.14
CA ILE A 388 -17.85 -12.30 -4.15
C ILE A 388 -18.19 -11.77 -5.54
N ALA A 389 -17.26 -11.07 -6.20
CA ALA A 389 -17.45 -10.56 -7.55
C ALA A 389 -17.75 -11.68 -8.56
N GLY A 390 -17.00 -12.79 -8.50
CA GLY A 390 -17.25 -13.97 -9.34
C GLY A 390 -18.62 -14.60 -9.11
N ALA A 391 -19.07 -14.72 -7.86
CA ALA A 391 -20.40 -15.22 -7.54
C ALA A 391 -21.51 -14.30 -8.07
N ILE A 392 -21.31 -12.98 -8.03
CA ILE A 392 -22.25 -12.00 -8.59
C ILE A 392 -22.30 -12.11 -10.12
N LEU A 393 -21.13 -12.24 -10.77
CA LEU A 393 -21.01 -12.36 -12.22
C LEU A 393 -21.71 -13.63 -12.74
N ASN A 394 -21.53 -14.76 -12.06
CA ASN A 394 -22.18 -16.03 -12.39
C ASN A 394 -23.67 -16.07 -12.00
N GLY A 395 -24.13 -15.08 -11.24
CA GLY A 395 -25.53 -14.95 -10.83
C GLY A 395 -26.39 -14.22 -11.87
N ARG A 396 -27.63 -13.91 -11.49
CA ARG A 396 -28.58 -13.18 -12.36
C ARG A 396 -28.16 -11.75 -12.68
N GLY A 397 -27.22 -11.19 -11.92
CA GLY A 397 -26.75 -9.81 -12.09
C GLY A 397 -25.79 -9.62 -13.26
N GLY A 398 -25.07 -10.67 -13.67
CA GLY A 398 -24.04 -10.59 -14.72
C GLY A 398 -23.07 -9.43 -14.50
N TRP A 399 -22.61 -8.83 -15.60
CA TRP A 399 -21.70 -7.69 -15.58
C TRP A 399 -22.28 -6.45 -14.90
N VAL A 400 -23.57 -6.16 -15.10
CA VAL A 400 -24.22 -4.99 -14.48
C VAL A 400 -24.22 -5.13 -12.96
N GLY A 401 -24.53 -6.31 -12.44
CA GLY A 401 -24.49 -6.61 -11.00
C GLY A 401 -23.10 -6.43 -10.41
N LEU A 402 -22.07 -6.96 -11.08
CA LEU A 402 -20.68 -6.83 -10.65
C LEU A 402 -20.23 -5.35 -10.64
N ILE A 403 -20.57 -4.59 -11.69
CA ILE A 403 -20.22 -3.17 -11.79
C ILE A 403 -20.93 -2.36 -10.71
N CYS A 404 -22.22 -2.60 -10.47
CA CYS A 404 -22.98 -1.95 -9.42
C CYS A 404 -22.42 -2.25 -8.02
N TRP A 405 -21.99 -3.50 -7.77
CA TRP A 405 -21.31 -3.88 -6.53
C TRP A 405 -20.00 -3.11 -6.33
N CYS A 406 -19.15 -3.06 -7.37
CA CYS A 406 -17.90 -2.30 -7.31
C CYS A 406 -18.14 -0.81 -7.08
N GLY A 407 -19.09 -0.21 -7.82
CA GLY A 407 -19.47 1.19 -7.65
C GLY A 407 -20.03 1.49 -6.26
N ALA A 408 -20.82 0.59 -5.68
CA ALA A 408 -21.34 0.71 -4.31
C ALA A 408 -20.22 0.66 -3.27
N LEU A 409 -19.25 -0.26 -3.40
CA LEU A 409 -18.08 -0.32 -2.53
C LEU A 409 -17.25 0.98 -2.59
N LEU A 410 -16.98 1.49 -3.80
CA LEU A 410 -16.26 2.75 -3.96
C LEU A 410 -17.04 3.94 -3.39
N THR A 411 -18.37 3.95 -3.52
CA THR A 411 -19.22 4.97 -2.91
C THR A 411 -19.19 4.88 -1.37
N ALA A 412 -19.22 3.68 -0.80
CA ALA A 412 -19.05 3.47 0.63
C ALA A 412 -17.67 3.92 1.13
N SER A 413 -16.62 3.75 0.30
CA SER A 413 -15.29 4.29 0.56
C SER A 413 -15.32 5.82 0.65
N VAL A 414 -15.95 6.50 -0.31
CA VAL A 414 -16.09 7.96 -0.32
C VAL A 414 -16.79 8.45 0.94
N ILE A 415 -17.92 7.84 1.30
CA ILE A 415 -18.70 8.22 2.49
C ILE A 415 -17.86 8.04 3.75
N SER A 416 -17.16 6.91 3.89
CA SER A 416 -16.35 6.60 5.07
C SER A 416 -15.13 7.53 5.22
N MET A 417 -14.44 7.85 4.12
CA MET A 417 -13.31 8.78 4.13
C MET A 417 -13.75 10.23 4.39
N ALA A 418 -14.87 10.65 3.80
CA ALA A 418 -15.48 11.95 4.10
C ALA A 418 -15.87 12.05 5.58
N ALA A 419 -16.47 10.99 6.14
CA ALA A 419 -16.80 10.91 7.56
C ALA A 419 -15.54 10.97 8.45
N SER A 420 -14.48 10.22 8.11
CA SER A 420 -13.19 10.26 8.81
C SER A 420 -12.64 11.68 8.92
N ARG A 421 -12.65 12.42 7.80
CA ARG A 421 -12.22 13.82 7.74
C ARG A 421 -13.11 14.73 8.60
N VAL A 422 -14.43 14.62 8.48
CA VAL A 422 -15.37 15.43 9.27
C VAL A 422 -15.21 15.15 10.77
N SER A 423 -15.00 13.90 11.18
CA SER A 423 -14.77 13.53 12.58
C SER A 423 -13.47 14.12 13.15
N LYS A 424 -12.44 14.34 12.33
CA LYS A 424 -11.16 14.89 12.81
C LYS A 424 -11.11 16.43 12.77
N VAL A 425 -11.72 17.05 11.77
CA VAL A 425 -11.55 18.48 11.43
C VAL A 425 -12.82 19.31 11.65
N GLY A 426 -13.98 18.66 11.73
CA GLY A 426 -15.28 19.29 11.60
C GLY A 426 -15.66 19.59 10.13
N PHE A 427 -16.81 20.24 9.93
CA PHE A 427 -17.38 20.51 8.60
C PHE A 427 -16.62 21.55 7.76
N GLY A 428 -15.62 22.25 8.32
CA GLY A 428 -14.90 23.31 7.62
C GLY A 428 -13.97 22.78 6.53
N LEU A 429 -14.15 23.22 5.28
CA LEU A 429 -13.35 22.80 4.10
C LEU A 429 -11.85 23.22 4.13
N ARG A 430 -11.46 24.16 5.00
CA ARG A 430 -10.15 24.85 4.96
C ARG A 430 -9.04 24.31 5.87
N ARG A 431 -9.29 23.28 6.68
CA ARG A 431 -8.27 22.68 7.55
C ARG A 431 -7.77 21.38 6.89
N ALA A 432 -6.54 21.42 6.38
CA ALA A 432 -5.91 20.28 5.71
C ALA A 432 -5.49 19.22 6.74
N ILE A 433 -5.83 17.96 6.48
CA ILE A 433 -5.28 16.76 7.14
C ILE A 433 -4.83 15.78 6.08
#